data_AF-A0A176RTE0-F1
#
_entry.id   AF-A0A176RTE0-F1
#
_cell.length_a   1.000
_cell.length_b   1.000
_cell.length_c   1.000
_cell.angle_alpha   90.00
_cell.angle_beta   90.00
_cell.angle_gamma   90.00
#
_symmetry.space_group_name_H-M   'P 1'
#
loop_
_entity.id
_entity.type
_entity.pdbx_description
1 polymer ?
#
loop_
_entity_poly.entity_id
_entity_poly.type
_entity_poly.pdbx_seq_one_letter_code
_entity_poly.pdbx_strand_id
1 'polypeptide(L)'
;MRIFIIFVIFIVSACNENGSEQAAVPASSLLSEVDTPPSVTEVQEENSLTEVQGQTTAGLKGTDDNANGIRDDIDQLIEQKFSYSPEIKRAAEQEARALQHFMEVNTKEEALKAAEQIARATSCTFKILSDPIRDYEKRQALSKELEAWTTNTKERLSKYLESSQLIGGAYFMQPVEPVCD
;
A
#
# COMPACT_ATOMS: atom_id res chain seq x y z
N MET A 1 -31.36 -21.14 -53.38
CA MET A 1 -30.34 -20.13 -53.02
C MET A 1 -29.55 -20.63 -51.83
N ARG A 2 -28.23 -20.81 -51.98
CA ARG A 2 -27.32 -21.25 -50.92
C ARG A 2 -26.88 -20.03 -50.11
N ILE A 3 -27.12 -20.01 -48.81
CA ILE A 3 -26.65 -18.98 -47.87
C ILE A 3 -25.27 -19.43 -47.38
N PHE A 4 -24.22 -18.70 -47.77
CA PHE A 4 -22.86 -18.89 -47.24
C PHE A 4 -22.72 -18.09 -45.95
N ILE A 5 -22.54 -18.79 -44.83
CA ILE A 5 -22.14 -18.22 -43.54
C ILE A 5 -20.62 -18.06 -43.57
N ILE A 6 -20.14 -16.82 -43.60
CA ILE A 6 -18.71 -16.50 -43.51
C ILE A 6 -18.33 -16.43 -42.02
N PHE A 7 -17.60 -17.42 -41.53
CA PHE A 7 -16.91 -17.40 -40.24
C PHE A 7 -15.64 -16.55 -40.39
N VAL A 8 -15.59 -15.39 -39.71
CA VAL A 8 -14.38 -14.56 -39.62
C VAL A 8 -13.60 -14.96 -38.37
N ILE A 9 -12.44 -15.57 -38.57
CA ILE A 9 -11.49 -15.96 -37.52
C ILE A 9 -10.56 -14.77 -37.26
N PHE A 10 -10.62 -14.20 -36.06
CA PHE A 10 -9.63 -13.22 -35.58
C PHE A 10 -8.42 -13.95 -35.01
N ILE A 11 -7.29 -13.86 -35.71
CA ILE A 11 -5.97 -14.31 -35.26
C ILE A 11 -5.24 -13.13 -34.60
N VAL A 12 -4.91 -13.28 -33.32
CA VAL A 12 -4.10 -12.32 -32.56
C VAL A 12 -2.62 -12.70 -32.74
N SER A 13 -1.82 -11.82 -33.35
CA SER A 13 -0.37 -11.97 -33.45
C SER A 13 0.31 -11.61 -32.13
N ALA A 14 1.22 -12.49 -31.70
CA ALA A 14 2.15 -12.28 -30.59
C ALA A 14 3.22 -11.23 -30.94
N CYS A 15 3.61 -10.40 -29.97
CA CYS A 15 4.75 -9.48 -30.09
C CYS A 15 6.06 -10.26 -29.94
N ASN A 16 6.92 -10.09 -30.93
CA ASN A 16 8.26 -10.65 -31.05
C ASN A 16 9.27 -9.67 -30.40
N GLU A 17 10.19 -10.19 -29.57
CA GLU A 17 11.40 -9.50 -29.12
C GLU A 17 12.40 -9.32 -30.27
N ASN A 18 13.18 -8.23 -30.23
CA ASN A 18 14.51 -7.97 -30.82
C ASN A 18 14.67 -6.43 -30.84
N GLY A 19 15.73 -5.75 -30.40
CA GLY A 19 17.14 -6.11 -30.25
C GLY A 19 17.99 -5.08 -31.01
N SER A 20 19.02 -4.52 -30.36
CA SER A 20 20.22 -3.78 -30.87
C SER A 20 20.01 -2.39 -31.52
N GLU A 21 20.57 -1.31 -30.93
CA GLU A 21 21.87 -0.63 -31.26
C GLU A 21 21.77 0.27 -32.50
N GLN A 22 22.43 1.42 -32.69
CA GLN A 22 23.28 2.34 -31.94
C GLN A 22 23.64 3.43 -32.99
N ALA A 23 23.73 4.71 -32.65
CA ALA A 23 24.44 5.67 -33.51
C ALA A 23 24.91 6.89 -32.72
N ALA A 24 26.21 7.18 -32.86
CA ALA A 24 27.00 8.14 -32.11
C ALA A 24 26.90 9.60 -32.62
N VAL A 25 27.28 10.50 -31.71
CA VAL A 25 27.50 11.96 -31.76
C VAL A 25 28.45 12.46 -32.88
N PRO A 26 28.50 13.79 -33.12
CA PRO A 26 29.68 14.51 -32.62
C PRO A 26 29.40 15.89 -31.98
N ALA A 27 30.43 16.38 -31.27
CA ALA A 27 30.46 17.50 -30.34
C ALA A 27 30.99 18.83 -30.95
N SER A 28 30.66 19.96 -30.31
CA SER A 28 31.52 21.16 -30.18
C SER A 28 30.90 22.12 -29.14
N SER A 29 31.52 22.28 -27.97
CA SER A 29 32.37 23.42 -27.54
C SER A 29 31.52 24.65 -27.09
N LEU A 30 31.72 25.33 -25.96
CA LEU A 30 32.93 25.68 -25.20
C LEU A 30 32.63 25.92 -23.70
N LEU A 31 33.67 25.72 -22.91
CA LEU A 31 33.80 25.93 -21.46
C LEU A 31 33.93 27.41 -21.09
N SER A 32 33.50 27.78 -19.87
CA SER A 32 34.34 28.54 -18.94
C SER A 32 33.90 28.33 -17.50
N GLU A 33 34.92 28.30 -16.65
CA GLU A 33 35.06 27.71 -15.32
C GLU A 33 35.34 28.85 -14.29
N VAL A 34 35.46 28.50 -13.01
CA VAL A 34 36.18 29.22 -11.91
C VAL A 34 35.28 30.25 -11.14
N ASP A 35 35.15 30.30 -9.80
CA ASP A 35 35.86 29.70 -8.64
C ASP A 35 35.04 29.78 -7.32
N THR A 36 35.33 28.83 -6.41
CA THR A 36 35.32 28.81 -4.92
C THR A 36 34.13 29.26 -4.01
N PRO A 37 33.98 28.62 -2.82
CA PRO A 37 32.74 28.54 -2.02
C PRO A 37 32.72 29.46 -0.79
N PRO A 38 31.52 29.70 -0.22
CA PRO A 38 31.40 29.98 1.21
C PRO A 38 30.63 28.88 1.97
N SER A 39 31.25 28.43 3.05
CA SER A 39 30.68 28.25 4.39
C SER A 39 29.39 27.41 4.53
N VAL A 40 29.58 26.22 5.09
CA VAL A 40 28.57 25.44 5.81
C VAL A 40 28.06 26.28 7.00
N THR A 41 26.86 26.82 6.89
CA THR A 41 26.03 27.18 8.05
C THR A 41 24.57 27.02 7.66
N GLU A 42 23.95 26.02 8.30
CA GLU A 42 22.55 26.02 8.69
C GLU A 42 21.52 25.92 7.54
N VAL A 43 21.31 24.70 7.04
CA VAL A 43 19.97 24.35 6.52
C VAL A 43 19.08 24.27 7.75
N GLN A 44 18.32 25.34 7.98
CA GLN A 44 17.28 25.37 8.99
C GLN A 44 16.27 24.27 8.65
N GLU A 45 16.19 23.28 9.55
CA GLU A 45 15.18 22.24 9.56
C GLU A 45 13.87 22.87 10.03
N GLU A 46 13.23 23.58 9.10
CA GLU A 46 11.86 24.04 9.25
C GLU A 46 10.99 23.27 8.24
N ASN A 47 10.99 21.94 8.39
CA ASN A 47 9.94 21.15 7.75
C ASN A 47 8.67 21.29 8.59
N SER A 48 7.75 22.10 8.06
CA SER A 48 6.40 22.34 8.55
C SER A 48 5.78 21.08 9.16
N LEU A 49 5.30 21.22 10.40
CA LEU A 49 4.62 20.24 11.28
C LEU A 49 3.32 19.64 10.70
N THR A 50 3.31 19.20 9.45
CA THR A 50 2.09 18.80 8.74
C THR A 50 2.22 17.56 7.86
N GLU A 51 3.43 17.01 7.68
CA GLU A 51 3.63 15.78 6.93
C GLU A 51 3.90 14.62 7.90
N VAL A 52 3.01 13.63 7.92
CA VAL A 52 3.32 12.34 8.56
C VAL A 52 4.57 11.79 7.86
N GLN A 53 5.59 11.41 8.60
CA GLN A 53 6.77 10.74 8.05
C GLN A 53 6.72 9.26 8.42
N GLY A 54 6.72 8.38 7.42
CA GLY A 54 6.77 6.94 7.64
C GLY A 54 8.09 6.51 8.28
N GLN A 55 8.04 5.57 9.22
CA GLN A 55 9.23 4.97 9.82
C GLN A 55 9.84 3.96 8.85
N THR A 56 10.69 4.41 7.92
CA THR A 56 11.25 3.55 6.86
C THR A 56 12.58 2.87 7.21
N THR A 57 13.26 3.32 8.27
CA THR A 57 14.55 2.79 8.75
C THR A 57 14.41 1.75 9.85
N ALA A 58 13.25 1.68 10.51
CA ALA A 58 12.95 0.67 11.51
C ALA A 58 12.61 -0.68 10.84
N GLY A 59 12.88 -1.79 11.55
CA GLY A 59 12.58 -3.13 11.05
C GLY A 59 11.07 -3.42 10.94
N LEU A 60 10.71 -4.68 10.69
CA LEU A 60 9.33 -5.14 10.47
C LEU A 60 8.31 -4.52 11.45
N LYS A 61 8.57 -4.67 12.77
CA LYS A 61 7.66 -4.22 13.84
C LYS A 61 7.62 -2.70 14.05
N GLY A 62 8.63 -1.95 13.61
CA GLY A 62 8.72 -0.52 13.89
C GLY A 62 8.72 -0.20 15.40
N THR A 63 8.37 1.05 15.73
CA THR A 63 8.15 1.51 17.11
C THR A 63 6.65 1.48 17.43
N ASP A 64 6.29 1.01 18.61
CA ASP A 64 4.93 0.99 19.17
C ASP A 64 5.07 1.27 20.68
N ASP A 65 5.20 2.56 21.03
CA ASP A 65 5.52 2.98 22.40
C ASP A 65 4.33 2.78 23.36
N ASN A 66 3.11 2.82 22.84
CA ASN A 66 1.88 2.68 23.62
C ASN A 66 1.39 1.23 23.75
N ALA A 67 2.05 0.28 23.06
CA ALA A 67 1.76 -1.14 23.02
C ALA A 67 0.30 -1.47 22.62
N ASN A 68 -0.28 -0.68 21.72
CA ASN A 68 -1.63 -0.91 21.19
C ASN A 68 -1.65 -1.88 19.99
N GLY A 69 -0.48 -2.35 19.54
CA GLY A 69 -0.32 -3.24 18.39
C GLY A 69 -0.32 -2.52 17.04
N ILE A 70 -0.16 -1.20 17.04
CA ILE A 70 -0.06 -0.32 15.87
C ILE A 70 1.27 0.42 15.96
N ARG A 71 2.01 0.49 14.85
CA ARG A 71 3.22 1.31 14.82
C ARG A 71 2.88 2.79 14.99
N ASP A 72 3.74 3.53 15.67
CA ASP A 72 3.54 4.95 15.96
C ASP A 72 3.37 5.81 14.68
N ASP A 73 4.03 5.44 13.57
CA ASP A 73 3.86 6.14 12.28
C ASP A 73 2.48 5.93 11.66
N ILE A 74 1.88 4.75 11.88
CA ILE A 74 0.51 4.44 11.46
C ILE A 74 -0.49 5.07 12.43
N ASP A 75 -0.24 5.06 13.74
CA ASP A 75 -1.07 5.78 14.72
C ASP A 75 -1.15 7.27 14.37
N GLN A 76 -0.02 7.88 14.01
CA GLN A 76 0.02 9.28 13.56
C GLN A 76 -0.77 9.50 12.26
N LEU A 77 -0.65 8.58 11.29
CA LEU A 77 -1.46 8.62 10.06
C LEU A 77 -2.96 8.55 10.35
N ILE A 78 -3.38 7.62 11.22
CA ILE A 78 -4.77 7.45 11.64
C ILE A 78 -5.26 8.72 12.32
N GLU A 79 -4.49 9.28 13.25
CA GLU A 79 -4.86 10.51 13.94
C GLU A 79 -5.00 11.70 12.98
N GLN A 80 -4.16 11.77 11.95
CA GLN A 80 -4.20 12.89 11.00
C GLN A 80 -5.32 12.75 9.95
N LYS A 81 -5.61 11.54 9.48
CA LYS A 81 -6.46 11.32 8.29
C LYS A 81 -7.76 10.59 8.54
N PHE A 82 -7.82 9.75 9.58
CA PHE A 82 -8.91 8.81 9.82
C PHE A 82 -9.54 8.97 11.22
N SER A 83 -9.31 10.10 11.89
CA SER A 83 -9.83 10.40 13.24
C SER A 83 -11.08 11.29 13.25
N TYR A 84 -11.65 11.62 12.09
CA TYR A 84 -12.78 12.57 11.98
C TYR A 84 -14.10 12.05 12.56
N SER A 85 -14.18 10.76 12.94
CA SER A 85 -15.16 10.25 13.90
C SER A 85 -14.55 9.12 14.73
N PRO A 86 -15.03 8.90 15.97
CA PRO A 86 -14.55 7.80 16.82
C PRO A 86 -14.71 6.41 16.18
N GLU A 87 -15.77 6.20 15.39
CA GLU A 87 -16.03 4.94 14.70
C GLU A 87 -15.04 4.71 13.56
N ILE A 88 -14.74 5.74 12.76
CA ILE A 88 -13.76 5.64 11.69
C ILE A 88 -12.36 5.40 12.25
N LYS A 89 -12.00 6.10 13.34
CA LYS A 89 -10.73 5.87 14.03
C LYS A 89 -10.58 4.41 14.45
N ARG A 90 -11.59 3.86 15.14
CA ARG A 90 -11.59 2.46 15.57
C ARG A 90 -11.49 1.47 14.40
N ALA A 91 -12.19 1.74 13.28
CA ALA A 91 -12.10 0.90 12.09
C ALA A 91 -10.70 0.95 11.45
N ALA A 92 -10.10 2.14 11.35
CA ALA A 92 -8.75 2.31 10.83
C ALA A 92 -7.71 1.60 11.72
N GLU A 93 -7.85 1.72 13.04
CA GLU A 93 -7.01 1.00 14.02
C GLU A 93 -7.17 -0.53 13.91
N GLN A 94 -8.41 -1.02 13.72
CA GLN A 94 -8.69 -2.44 13.51
C GLN A 94 -8.01 -2.97 12.24
N GLU A 95 -8.10 -2.23 11.14
CA GLU A 95 -7.49 -2.59 9.85
C GLU A 95 -5.96 -2.52 9.92
N ALA A 96 -5.40 -1.50 10.58
CA ALA A 96 -3.96 -1.39 10.82
C ALA A 96 -3.42 -2.60 11.59
N ARG A 97 -4.04 -2.97 12.73
CA ARG A 97 -3.64 -4.16 13.49
C ARG A 97 -3.70 -5.44 12.65
N ALA A 98 -4.76 -5.60 11.86
CA ALA A 98 -4.94 -6.78 11.00
C ALA A 98 -3.86 -6.86 9.91
N LEU A 99 -3.54 -5.75 9.24
CA LEU A 99 -2.49 -5.66 8.23
C LEU A 99 -1.10 -5.94 8.84
N GLN A 100 -0.79 -5.37 10.00
CA GLN A 100 0.48 -5.62 10.67
C GLN A 100 0.62 -7.09 11.10
N HIS A 101 -0.43 -7.66 11.70
CA HIS A 101 -0.44 -9.07 12.08
C HIS A 101 -0.26 -9.99 10.88
N PHE A 102 -0.87 -9.66 9.73
CA PHE A 102 -0.72 -10.44 8.51
C PHE A 102 0.72 -10.51 8.01
N MET A 103 1.59 -9.53 8.30
CA MET A 103 3.01 -9.60 7.94
C MET A 103 3.85 -10.47 8.90
N GLU A 104 3.32 -10.89 10.05
CA GLU A 104 4.06 -11.64 11.07
C GLU A 104 3.82 -13.16 11.03
N VAL A 105 2.85 -13.62 10.26
CA VAL A 105 2.46 -15.04 10.15
C VAL A 105 3.49 -15.85 9.38
N ASN A 106 3.61 -17.14 9.69
CA ASN A 106 4.60 -18.01 9.03
C ASN A 106 4.00 -19.32 8.50
N THR A 107 2.73 -19.59 8.79
CA THR A 107 2.03 -20.78 8.32
C THR A 107 0.79 -20.41 7.52
N LYS A 108 0.36 -21.31 6.62
CA LYS A 108 -0.87 -21.13 5.85
C LYS A 108 -2.11 -20.94 6.73
N GLU A 109 -2.20 -21.66 7.84
CA GLU A 109 -3.32 -21.54 8.76
C GLU A 109 -3.37 -20.18 9.45
N GLU A 110 -2.23 -19.69 9.95
CA GLU A 110 -2.12 -18.35 10.53
C GLU A 110 -2.43 -17.27 9.51
N ALA A 111 -1.91 -17.40 8.29
CA ALA A 111 -2.14 -16.46 7.20
C ALA A 111 -3.62 -16.41 6.79
N LEU A 112 -4.32 -17.55 6.76
CA LEU A 112 -5.78 -17.58 6.54
C LEU A 112 -6.52 -16.82 7.64
N LYS A 113 -6.21 -17.10 8.91
CA LYS A 113 -6.83 -16.41 10.05
C LYS A 113 -6.57 -14.90 10.03
N ALA A 114 -5.35 -14.49 9.70
CA ALA A 114 -4.99 -13.09 9.58
C ALA A 114 -5.69 -12.40 8.39
N ALA A 115 -5.79 -13.06 7.24
CA ALA A 115 -6.57 -12.54 6.10
C ALA A 115 -8.06 -12.39 6.44
N GLU A 116 -8.63 -13.31 7.23
CA GLU A 116 -10.00 -13.16 7.73
C GLU A 116 -10.14 -11.96 8.70
N GLN A 117 -9.11 -11.61 9.47
CA GLN A 117 -9.12 -10.38 10.29
C GLN A 117 -9.13 -9.13 9.40
N ILE A 118 -8.34 -9.11 8.32
CA ILE A 118 -8.38 -8.02 7.34
C ILE A 118 -9.79 -7.91 6.75
N ALA A 119 -10.38 -9.04 6.33
CA ALA A 119 -11.73 -9.06 5.77
C ALA A 119 -12.80 -8.55 6.78
N ARG A 120 -12.65 -8.88 8.07
CA ARG A 120 -13.49 -8.34 9.15
C ARG A 120 -13.34 -6.83 9.29
N ALA A 121 -12.11 -6.33 9.36
CA ALA A 121 -11.82 -4.91 9.49
C ALA A 121 -12.36 -4.11 8.28
N THR A 122 -12.12 -4.59 7.06
CA THR A 122 -12.68 -3.97 5.84
C THR A 122 -14.21 -3.98 5.88
N SER A 123 -14.84 -5.08 6.33
CA SER A 123 -16.31 -5.13 6.48
C SER A 123 -16.82 -4.08 7.47
N CYS A 124 -16.11 -3.85 8.58
CA CYS A 124 -16.43 -2.77 9.51
C CYS A 124 -16.37 -1.39 8.84
N THR A 125 -15.31 -1.12 8.06
CA THR A 125 -15.19 0.11 7.26
C THR A 125 -16.40 0.30 6.34
N PHE A 126 -16.86 -0.76 5.64
CA PHE A 126 -18.06 -0.70 4.80
C PHE A 126 -19.36 -0.49 5.58
N LYS A 127 -19.45 -0.98 6.82
CA LYS A 127 -20.63 -0.75 7.67
C LYS A 127 -20.72 0.70 8.12
N ILE A 128 -19.60 1.29 8.54
CA ILE A 128 -19.56 2.68 9.02
C ILE A 128 -19.72 3.65 7.85
N LEU A 129 -18.98 3.40 6.77
CA LEU A 129 -19.03 4.14 5.51
C LEU A 129 -19.97 3.42 4.54
N SER A 130 -21.28 3.46 4.83
CA SER A 130 -22.28 2.63 4.15
C SER A 130 -22.76 3.19 2.81
N ASP A 131 -22.56 4.48 2.51
CA ASP A 131 -23.05 5.05 1.26
C ASP A 131 -22.17 4.57 0.08
N PRO A 132 -22.73 3.86 -0.92
CA PRO A 132 -21.92 3.26 -1.97
C PRO A 132 -21.23 4.29 -2.85
N ILE A 133 -21.77 5.51 -2.98
CA ILE A 133 -21.26 6.57 -3.87
C ILE A 133 -20.48 7.60 -3.06
N ARG A 134 -21.11 8.19 -2.04
CA ARG A 134 -20.53 9.33 -1.29
C ARG A 134 -19.33 8.94 -0.43
N ASP A 135 -19.28 7.69 0.01
CA ASP A 135 -18.19 7.21 0.86
C ASP A 135 -17.19 6.30 0.12
N TYR A 136 -17.34 6.12 -1.20
CA TYR A 136 -16.42 5.30 -2.01
C TYR A 136 -14.97 5.74 -1.84
N GLU A 137 -14.68 7.02 -2.06
CA GLU A 137 -13.31 7.54 -1.96
C GLU A 137 -12.75 7.44 -0.54
N LYS A 138 -13.60 7.59 0.49
CA LYS A 138 -13.17 7.46 1.89
C LYS A 138 -12.77 6.03 2.23
N ARG A 139 -13.56 5.04 1.79
CA ARG A 139 -13.22 3.61 1.97
C ARG A 139 -11.91 3.27 1.25
N GLN A 140 -11.76 3.73 0.01
CA GLN A 140 -10.56 3.49 -0.78
C GLN A 140 -9.33 4.15 -0.17
N ALA A 141 -9.45 5.40 0.31
CA ALA A 141 -8.37 6.10 0.98
C ALA A 141 -7.95 5.39 2.26
N LEU A 142 -8.91 4.99 3.11
CA LEU A 142 -8.61 4.27 4.36
C LEU A 142 -7.84 2.98 4.09
N SER A 143 -8.39 2.06 3.29
CA SER A 143 -7.75 0.76 3.08
C SER A 143 -6.41 0.86 2.35
N LYS A 144 -6.34 1.63 1.26
CA LYS A 144 -5.12 1.71 0.44
C LYS A 144 -3.98 2.42 1.15
N GLU A 145 -4.29 3.49 1.89
CA GLU A 145 -3.24 4.21 2.61
C GLU A 145 -2.73 3.42 3.79
N LEU A 146 -3.60 2.77 4.57
CA LEU A 146 -3.16 1.89 5.65
C LEU A 146 -2.29 0.75 5.12
N GLU A 147 -2.65 0.10 4.01
CA GLU A 147 -1.82 -0.95 3.40
C GLU A 147 -0.47 -0.39 2.92
N ALA A 148 -0.47 0.76 2.24
CA ALA A 148 0.74 1.39 1.73
C ALA A 148 1.70 1.80 2.86
N TRP A 149 1.18 2.39 3.93
CA TRP A 149 1.97 2.77 5.10
C TRP A 149 2.42 1.56 5.92
N THR A 150 1.61 0.53 5.99
CA THR A 150 1.99 -0.73 6.64
C THR A 150 3.15 -1.41 5.89
N THR A 151 3.15 -1.35 4.56
CA THR A 151 4.13 -2.02 3.69
C THR A 151 5.22 -1.10 3.11
N ASN A 152 5.42 0.08 3.70
CA ASN A 152 6.27 1.17 3.19
C ASN A 152 7.80 0.91 3.17
N THR A 153 8.26 -0.31 3.47
CA THR A 153 9.67 -0.69 3.34
C THR A 153 9.81 -2.00 2.57
N LYS A 154 11.00 -2.26 2.03
CA LYS A 154 11.30 -3.52 1.32
C LYS A 154 11.06 -4.75 2.21
N GLU A 155 11.46 -4.69 3.48
CA GLU A 155 11.26 -5.79 4.43
C GLU A 155 9.76 -6.04 4.66
N ARG A 156 8.99 -4.98 4.95
CA ARG A 156 7.55 -5.07 5.22
C ARG A 156 6.77 -5.58 4.02
N LEU A 157 7.05 -5.03 2.83
CA LEU A 157 6.46 -5.52 1.59
C LEU A 157 6.81 -6.98 1.32
N SER A 158 8.07 -7.41 1.52
CA SER A 158 8.46 -8.82 1.37
C SER A 158 7.64 -9.72 2.29
N LYS A 159 7.48 -9.33 3.56
CA LYS A 159 6.71 -10.09 4.55
C LYS A 159 5.22 -10.19 4.24
N TYR A 160 4.64 -9.09 3.75
CA TYR A 160 3.27 -9.08 3.25
C TYR A 160 3.08 -10.03 2.06
N LEU A 161 4.02 -10.04 1.11
CA LEU A 161 3.99 -10.91 -0.05
C LEU A 161 4.22 -12.39 0.30
N GLU A 162 5.13 -12.69 1.22
CA GLU A 162 5.33 -14.04 1.77
C GLU A 162 4.03 -14.58 2.37
N SER A 163 3.35 -13.77 3.17
CA SER A 163 2.07 -14.13 3.80
C SER A 163 0.94 -14.30 2.78
N SER A 164 0.90 -13.44 1.77
CA SER A 164 -0.01 -13.57 0.62
C SER A 164 0.23 -14.86 -0.17
N GLN A 165 1.50 -15.25 -0.33
CA GLN A 165 1.87 -16.48 -1.04
C GLN A 165 1.40 -17.73 -0.29
N LEU A 166 1.45 -17.74 1.05
CA LEU A 166 0.96 -18.86 1.88
C LEU A 166 -0.52 -19.18 1.62
N ILE A 167 -1.32 -18.16 1.30
CA ILE A 167 -2.77 -18.28 1.03
C ILE A 167 -3.13 -18.19 -0.46
N GLY A 168 -2.14 -18.21 -1.35
CA GLY A 168 -2.36 -18.22 -2.79
C GLY A 168 -3.31 -19.35 -3.21
N GLY A 169 -4.39 -18.99 -3.92
CA GLY A 169 -5.42 -19.94 -4.38
C GLY A 169 -6.38 -20.44 -3.29
N ALA A 170 -6.28 -19.93 -2.05
CA ALA A 170 -7.29 -20.18 -1.04
C ALA A 170 -8.54 -19.31 -1.25
N TYR A 171 -9.64 -19.74 -0.66
CA TYR A 171 -10.85 -18.93 -0.52
C TYR A 171 -11.15 -18.77 0.97
N PHE A 172 -11.67 -17.62 1.35
CA PHE A 172 -12.19 -17.35 2.68
C PHE A 172 -13.50 -16.59 2.53
N MET A 173 -14.42 -16.79 3.48
CA MET A 173 -15.70 -16.10 3.47
C MET A 173 -15.58 -14.80 4.25
N GLN A 174 -16.13 -13.72 3.71
CA GLN A 174 -16.41 -12.55 4.54
C GLN A 174 -17.42 -12.95 5.62
N PRO A 175 -17.30 -12.40 6.84
CA PRO A 175 -18.29 -12.63 7.89
C PRO A 175 -19.69 -12.20 7.41
N VAL A 176 -20.72 -12.94 7.84
CA VAL A 176 -22.12 -12.66 7.45
C VAL A 176 -22.57 -11.29 7.96
N GLU A 177 -22.08 -10.88 9.13
CA GLU A 177 -22.33 -9.58 9.73
C GLU A 177 -21.01 -8.83 9.93
N PRO A 178 -20.94 -7.52 9.65
CA PRO A 178 -19.72 -6.76 9.89
C PRO A 178 -19.41 -6.67 11.38
N VAL A 179 -18.21 -7.12 11.75
CA VAL A 179 -17.69 -7.10 13.12
C VAL A 179 -16.76 -5.89 13.26
N CYS A 180 -17.22 -4.90 14.01
CA CYS A 180 -16.41 -3.76 14.45
C CYS A 180 -16.01 -3.99 15.91
N ASP A 181 -14.73 -3.81 16.22
CA ASP A 181 -14.21 -3.93 17.59
C ASP A 181 -14.47 -2.65 18.42
#